data_AF-A0A9P8F243-F1
#
_entry.id   AF-A0A9P8F243-F1
#
_cell.length_a   1.000
_cell.length_b   1.000
_cell.length_c   1.000
_cell.angle_alpha   90.00
_cell.angle_beta   90.00
_cell.angle_gamma   90.00
#
_symmetry.space_group_name_H-M   'P 1'
#
loop_
_entity.id
_entity.type
_entity.pdbx_description
1 polymer ?
#
loop_
_entity_poly.entity_id
_entity_poly.type
_entity_poly.pdbx_seq_one_letter_code
_entity_poly.pdbx_strand_id
1 'polypeptide(L)'
;AQRKLPEDPMFKLVSQVYKIAPGVLTEHGKTKNPYPNVDAHSGVLLQYYGLTEQNFYTVLFGVSRALGVLPQLIIDRAVGAPIERPKSFSTEAWAKLVGAKL
;
A
#
# COMPACT_ATOMS: atom_id res chain seq x y z
N ALA A 1 -16.99 4.46 8.52
CA ALA A 1 -16.81 5.21 9.77
C ALA A 1 -17.95 6.19 10.07
N GLN A 2 -18.21 7.19 9.22
CA GLN A 2 -19.23 8.23 9.47
C GLN A 2 -20.61 7.72 9.95
N ARG A 3 -21.08 6.58 9.44
CA ARG A 3 -22.39 6.00 9.83
C ARG A 3 -22.37 5.15 11.10
N LYS A 4 -21.20 4.66 11.51
CA LYS A 4 -21.08 3.55 12.48
C LYS A 4 -20.20 3.86 13.70
N LEU A 5 -19.27 4.79 13.56
CA LEU A 5 -18.38 5.26 14.62
C LEU A 5 -18.02 6.76 14.46
N PRO A 6 -18.99 7.67 14.22
CA PRO A 6 -18.69 9.09 14.01
C PRO A 6 -18.05 9.77 15.23
N GLU A 7 -18.38 9.28 16.43
CA GLU A 7 -17.92 9.87 17.69
C GLU A 7 -16.57 9.34 18.18
N ASP A 8 -16.01 8.31 17.53
CA ASP A 8 -14.74 7.72 17.91
C ASP A 8 -13.59 8.76 17.82
N PRO A 9 -12.81 8.96 18.90
CA PRO A 9 -11.75 9.97 18.91
C PRO A 9 -10.68 9.76 17.84
N MET A 10 -10.30 8.51 17.57
CA MET A 10 -9.29 8.20 16.55
C MET A 10 -9.82 8.44 15.14
N PHE A 11 -11.08 8.13 14.87
CA PHE A 11 -11.71 8.44 13.59
C PHE A 11 -11.86 9.96 13.37
N LYS A 12 -12.19 10.72 14.43
CA LYS A 12 -12.19 12.18 14.36
C LYS A 12 -10.81 12.73 14.01
N LEU A 13 -9.75 12.20 14.62
CA LEU A 13 -8.38 12.57 14.28
C LEU A 13 -8.05 12.27 12.81
N VAL A 14 -8.33 11.04 12.34
CA VAL A 14 -8.12 10.67 10.92
C VAL A 14 -8.91 11.61 9.99
N SER A 15 -10.13 11.99 10.35
CA SER A 15 -10.96 12.93 9.58
C SER A 15 -10.39 14.35 9.58
N GLN A 16 -9.79 14.81 10.68
CA GLN A 16 -9.09 16.09 10.73
C GLN A 16 -7.85 16.08 9.84
N VAL A 17 -7.04 15.02 9.91
CA VAL A 17 -5.84 14.85 9.06
C VAL A 17 -6.23 14.85 7.59
N TYR A 18 -7.31 14.14 7.21
CA TYR A 18 -7.82 14.15 5.84
C TYR A 18 -8.18 15.55 5.33
N LYS A 19 -8.70 16.42 6.19
CA LYS A 19 -9.07 17.80 5.82
C LYS A 19 -7.87 18.74 5.72
N ILE A 20 -6.90 18.60 6.63
CA ILE A 20 -5.83 19.58 6.83
C ILE A 20 -4.59 19.20 6.02
N ALA A 21 -4.15 17.95 6.09
CA ALA A 21 -2.87 17.52 5.54
C ALA A 21 -2.75 17.78 4.03
N PRO A 22 -3.75 17.51 3.17
CA PRO A 22 -3.58 17.76 1.74
C PRO A 22 -3.28 19.22 1.39
N GLY A 23 -3.87 20.18 2.13
CA GLY A 23 -3.60 21.61 1.95
C GLY A 23 -2.17 21.97 2.32
N VAL A 24 -1.73 21.57 3.51
CA VAL A 24 -0.34 21.76 3.98
C VAL A 24 0.67 21.11 3.02
N LEU A 25 0.35 19.89 2.55
CA LEU A 25 1.19 19.13 1.64
C LEU A 25 1.34 19.80 0.26
N THR A 26 0.27 20.47 -0.18
CA THR A 26 0.26 21.25 -1.43
C THR A 26 1.07 22.53 -1.27
N GLU A 27 0.88 23.27 -0.18
CA GLU A 27 1.55 24.55 0.07
C GLU A 27 3.08 24.42 0.14
N HIS A 28 3.60 23.38 0.80
CA HIS A 28 5.05 23.20 0.90
C HIS A 28 5.70 22.71 -0.41
N GLY A 29 4.92 22.27 -1.40
CA GLY A 29 5.38 21.99 -2.77
C GLY A 29 6.34 20.79 -2.98
N LYS A 30 6.58 19.94 -1.98
CA LYS A 30 7.46 18.76 -2.08
C LYS A 30 6.70 17.46 -2.36
N THR A 31 5.39 17.46 -2.13
CA THR A 31 4.55 16.26 -2.25
C THR A 31 3.91 16.24 -3.63
N LYS A 32 4.19 15.19 -4.42
CA LYS A 32 3.65 15.07 -5.78
C LYS A 32 2.13 14.84 -5.80
N ASN A 33 1.63 14.01 -4.88
CA ASN A 33 0.19 13.75 -4.71
C ASN A 33 -0.13 13.81 -3.21
N PRO A 34 -0.93 14.80 -2.76
CA PRO A 34 -1.13 15.07 -1.33
C PRO A 34 -2.25 14.25 -0.70
N TYR A 35 -2.87 13.32 -1.43
CA TYR A 35 -4.03 12.56 -0.95
C TYR A 35 -3.64 11.23 -0.27
N PRO A 36 -4.40 10.80 0.76
CA PRO A 36 -4.13 9.56 1.46
C PRO A 36 -4.57 8.32 0.66
N ASN A 37 -4.11 7.15 1.12
CA ASN A 37 -4.48 5.84 0.60
C ASN A 37 -5.34 5.07 1.62
N VAL A 38 -5.65 3.80 1.31
CA VAL A 38 -6.48 2.93 2.15
C VAL A 38 -5.90 2.68 3.55
N ASP A 39 -4.57 2.65 3.68
CA ASP A 39 -3.86 2.34 4.92
C ASP A 39 -3.94 3.47 5.95
N ALA A 40 -4.20 4.69 5.48
CA ALA A 40 -4.44 5.84 6.35
C ALA A 40 -5.76 5.74 7.16
N HIS A 41 -6.65 4.81 6.80
CA HIS A 41 -7.99 4.71 7.40
C HIS A 41 -8.33 3.30 7.92
N SER A 42 -7.78 2.23 7.38
CA SER A 42 -8.18 0.85 7.74
C SER A 42 -7.94 0.52 9.23
N GLY A 43 -6.81 0.95 9.81
CA GLY A 43 -6.43 0.61 11.18
C GLY A 43 -7.40 1.11 12.26
N VAL A 44 -7.87 2.35 12.18
CA VAL A 44 -8.85 2.92 13.13
C VAL A 44 -10.16 2.13 13.13
N LEU A 45 -10.56 1.58 11.98
CA LEU A 45 -11.77 0.75 11.91
C LEU A 45 -11.57 -0.58 12.64
N LEU A 46 -10.42 -1.23 12.45
CA LEU A 46 -10.08 -2.49 13.12
C LEU A 46 -10.03 -2.30 14.63
N GLN A 47 -9.32 -1.26 15.08
CA GLN A 47 -9.16 -0.95 16.49
C GLN A 47 -10.50 -0.63 17.17
N TYR A 48 -11.39 0.11 16.51
CA TYR A 48 -12.72 0.43 17.05
C TYR A 48 -13.57 -0.82 17.34
N TYR A 49 -13.45 -1.85 16.49
CA TYR A 49 -14.16 -3.12 16.68
C TYR A 49 -13.41 -4.14 17.55
N GLY A 50 -12.34 -3.73 18.24
CA GLY A 50 -11.61 -4.55 19.21
C GLY A 50 -10.44 -5.35 18.62
N LEU A 51 -10.12 -5.18 17.34
CA LEU A 51 -8.95 -5.83 16.72
C LEU A 51 -7.73 -4.91 16.87
N THR A 52 -7.03 -5.07 18.00
CA THR A 52 -5.97 -4.13 18.45
C THR A 52 -4.56 -4.65 18.24
N GLU A 53 -4.42 -5.92 17.87
CA GLU A 53 -3.15 -6.60 17.66
C GLU A 53 -2.58 -6.22 16.29
N GLN A 54 -1.91 -5.06 16.22
CA GLN A 54 -1.42 -4.49 14.96
C GLN A 54 -0.54 -5.45 14.14
N ASN A 55 0.25 -6.30 14.81
CA ASN A 55 1.06 -7.33 14.15
C ASN A 55 0.21 -8.34 13.35
N PHE A 56 -1.08 -8.48 13.66
CA PHE A 56 -2.01 -9.36 12.96
C PHE A 56 -2.63 -8.74 11.69
N TYR A 57 -2.53 -7.41 11.50
CA TYR A 57 -3.24 -6.72 10.40
C TYR A 57 -2.81 -7.23 9.02
N THR A 58 -1.54 -7.59 8.85
CA THR A 58 -1.02 -8.13 7.58
C THR A 58 -1.62 -9.49 7.23
N VAL A 59 -2.09 -10.26 8.22
CA VAL A 59 -2.81 -11.52 7.96
C VAL A 59 -4.14 -11.24 7.27
N LEU A 60 -4.90 -10.25 7.74
CA LEU A 60 -6.16 -9.82 7.11
C LEU A 60 -5.91 -9.33 5.67
N PHE A 61 -4.81 -8.59 5.47
CA PHE A 61 -4.40 -8.15 4.15
C PHE A 61 -4.11 -9.35 3.21
N GLY A 62 -3.35 -10.33 3.68
CA GLY A 62 -3.06 -11.56 2.91
C GLY A 62 -4.33 -12.31 2.50
N VAL A 63 -5.27 -12.49 3.43
CA VAL A 63 -6.56 -13.15 3.16
C VAL A 63 -7.37 -12.38 2.10
N SER A 64 -7.45 -11.06 2.21
CA SER A 64 -8.13 -10.23 1.21
C SER A 64 -7.44 -10.31 -0.17
N ARG A 65 -6.10 -10.23 -0.20
CA ARG A 65 -5.31 -10.21 -1.44
C ARG A 65 -5.41 -11.53 -2.22
N ALA A 66 -5.65 -12.65 -1.55
CA ALA A 66 -5.88 -13.95 -2.18
C ALA A 66 -6.97 -13.91 -3.25
N LEU A 67 -8.01 -13.10 -3.04
CA LEU A 67 -9.13 -12.93 -3.99
C LEU A 67 -8.74 -12.25 -5.30
N GLY A 68 -7.60 -11.54 -5.35
CA GLY A 68 -7.08 -10.96 -6.59
C GLY A 68 -6.02 -11.84 -7.25
N VAL A 69 -5.05 -12.32 -6.47
CA VAL A 69 -3.88 -13.04 -7.03
C VAL A 69 -4.22 -14.47 -7.47
N LEU A 70 -5.12 -15.17 -6.77
CA LEU A 70 -5.46 -16.55 -7.11
C LEU A 70 -6.29 -16.64 -8.40
N PRO A 71 -7.29 -15.79 -8.66
CA PRO A 71 -7.96 -15.77 -9.96
C PRO A 71 -7.01 -15.41 -11.11
N GLN A 72 -6.11 -14.43 -10.91
CA GLN A 72 -5.10 -14.12 -11.93
C GLN A 72 -4.21 -15.34 -12.21
N LEU A 73 -3.80 -16.07 -11.18
CA LEU A 73 -3.01 -17.30 -11.33
C LEU A 73 -3.75 -18.36 -12.18
N ILE A 74 -5.07 -18.50 -12.03
CA ILE A 74 -5.88 -19.39 -12.87
C ILE A 74 -5.81 -18.95 -14.34
N ILE A 75 -5.94 -17.65 -14.61
CA ILE A 75 -5.83 -17.10 -15.97
C ILE A 75 -4.44 -17.34 -16.55
N ASP A 76 -3.38 -17.11 -15.77
CA ASP A 76 -2.00 -17.34 -16.22
C ASP A 76 -1.79 -18.81 -16.64
N ARG A 77 -2.47 -19.77 -16.00
CA ARG A 77 -2.45 -21.18 -16.41
C ARG A 77 -3.26 -21.41 -17.67
N ALA A 78 -4.45 -20.81 -17.77
CA ALA A 78 -5.32 -20.94 -18.93
C ALA A 78 -4.66 -20.43 -20.23
N VAL A 79 -3.88 -19.35 -20.16
CA VAL A 79 -3.17 -18.78 -21.32
C VAL A 79 -1.77 -19.38 -21.53
N GLY A 80 -1.34 -20.31 -20.68
CA GLY A 80 -0.01 -20.93 -20.78
C GLY A 80 1.14 -19.95 -20.60
N ALA A 81 1.01 -18.97 -19.69
CA ALA A 81 2.06 -17.98 -19.44
C ALA A 81 3.40 -18.66 -19.04
N PRO A 82 4.53 -18.29 -19.66
CA PRO A 82 5.82 -18.93 -19.42
C PRO A 82 6.42 -18.53 -18.06
N ILE A 83 7.55 -19.15 -17.71
CA ILE A 83 8.31 -18.77 -16.51
C ILE A 83 8.83 -17.32 -16.62
N GLU A 84 8.56 -16.52 -15.58
CA GLU A 84 9.18 -15.21 -15.43
C GLU A 84 10.66 -15.37 -15.09
N ARG A 85 11.56 -14.89 -15.95
CA ARG A 85 13.02 -15.06 -15.79
C ARG A 85 13.79 -13.78 -16.16
N PRO A 86 13.74 -12.73 -15.30
CA PRO A 86 14.51 -11.52 -15.52
C PRO A 86 16.02 -11.78 -15.36
N LYS A 87 16.85 -10.98 -16.04
CA LYS A 87 18.31 -11.07 -15.93
C LYS A 87 18.81 -10.09 -14.87
N SER A 88 19.55 -10.59 -13.88
CA SER A 88 20.26 -9.77 -12.90
C SER A 88 21.68 -9.42 -13.37
N PHE A 89 22.17 -8.27 -12.91
CA PHE A 89 23.51 -7.75 -13.16
C PHE A 89 24.04 -7.11 -11.88
N SER A 90 25.33 -7.29 -11.58
CA SER A 90 26.00 -6.56 -10.52
C SER A 90 26.32 -5.13 -10.97
N THR A 91 26.71 -4.28 -10.03
CA THR A 91 27.15 -2.91 -10.33
C THR A 91 28.35 -2.91 -11.28
N GLU A 92 29.30 -3.85 -11.14
CA GLU A 92 30.46 -4.03 -12.04
C GLU A 92 30.02 -4.39 -13.46
N ALA A 93 29.05 -5.30 -13.58
CA ALA A 93 28.52 -5.69 -14.88
C ALA A 93 27.81 -4.53 -15.57
N TRP A 94 27.08 -3.70 -14.82
CA TRP A 94 26.50 -2.45 -15.34
C TRP A 94 27.56 -1.43 -15.74
N ALA A 95 28.57 -1.21 -14.91
CA ALA A 95 29.67 -0.28 -15.19
C ALA A 95 30.41 -0.65 -16.48
N LYS A 96 30.69 -1.95 -16.65
CA LYS A 96 31.25 -2.49 -17.89
C LYS A 96 30.35 -2.26 -19.09
N LEU A 97 29.03 -2.43 -18.94
CA LEU A 97 28.06 -2.26 -20.03
C LEU A 97 28.01 -0.80 -20.53
N VAL A 98 28.14 0.17 -19.63
CA VAL A 98 28.07 1.61 -19.96
C VAL A 98 29.44 2.28 -20.12
N GLY A 99 30.53 1.52 -20.00
CA GLY A 99 31.91 2.05 -20.06
C GLY A 99 32.31 2.90 -18.85
N ALA A 100 31.60 2.82 -17.73
CA ALA A 100 31.95 3.49 -16.50
C ALA A 100 33.04 2.71 -15.75
N LYS A 101 33.93 3.44 -15.07
CA LYS A 101 34.87 2.88 -14.10
C LYS A 101 34.26 3.03 -12.71
N LEU A 102 34.22 1.94 -11.96
CA LEU A 102 33.81 1.96 -10.55
C LEU A 102 34.90 2.52 -9.65
#